data_AF-A0AAD9BV80-F1
#
_entry.id   AF-A0AAD9BV80-F1
#
_cell.length_a   1.000
_cell.length_b   1.000
_cell.length_c   1.000
_cell.angle_alpha   90.00
_cell.angle_beta   90.00
_cell.angle_gamma   90.00
#
_symmetry.space_group_name_H-M   'P 1'
#
loop_
_entity.id
_entity.type
_entity.pdbx_description
1 polymer ?
#
loop_
_entity_poly.entity_id
_entity_poly.type
_entity_poly.pdbx_seq_one_letter_code
_entity_poly.pdbx_strand_id
1 'polypeptide(L)'
;MGFLSTGDQSAKGNYGLLDQIQALRWLNENIGHFGGDPERITIFGSGAGASCVNLLILSHHSEGLFHRAIAQSGTAISSWSVNYQPLKYTKILARKVGCTYTETADLVDCLRRKNFRELVDQDIQPARYHIAFGPVVDGDVVPDDPEILMQQGEFLNYDILIGVNQGEGLKFVDDSEDNDGITAAAFDYTISNFVDNLYGYPEGKDILRETIKFMYTDWADRDNGDMRRKTLLALFTDHQWVAPAVATAKLHAEFQSPVYFYTFYHHCQTETRPEWADAAHGDEIPYVFGVPMIGATDLFPCNFSKNDVMLSAVVMTYWTNFAKTGDPNLPVPQDTKFIHTKPNRFEEVIWTKFNSKDKQYLHIGLKPRVRDNYRANKVAFWLELVPHLHSLHEELFPTTTRSPSGPGSGSQRPWPRTPGPRTTRHPYPTFPSDPEPYGSERPRQELFPGDTRDYSTELSVTVAVGASLLFLNILAFAALYYKRDKRHEMRRHRLSPQRGGPANDLAHSQEEEIMSLQMKHSEHDPHHDMEPLRPHDILRPACPPDYTLALRRAPDDVPLMTPNTITMIPSTITGMQPLHAFNTFPSTGHNNTLPHPHSTTRV
;
A
#
# COMPACT_ATOMS: atom_id res chain seq x y z
N MET A 1 28.92 -13.08 6.27
CA MET A 1 29.19 -11.71 6.72
C MET A 1 27.85 -11.01 6.96
N GLY A 2 27.79 -9.98 7.81
CA GLY A 2 26.58 -9.18 8.09
C GLY A 2 25.47 -9.91 8.86
N PHE A 3 24.91 -10.97 8.29
CA PHE A 3 23.62 -11.53 8.71
C PHE A 3 23.57 -13.06 8.75
N LEU A 4 24.71 -13.72 8.95
CA LEU A 4 24.74 -15.17 9.18
C LEU A 4 24.30 -15.46 10.62
N SER A 5 23.33 -16.34 10.79
CA SER A 5 22.85 -16.78 12.10
C SER A 5 22.64 -18.30 12.15
N THR A 6 22.95 -18.90 13.30
CA THR A 6 22.63 -20.30 13.63
C THR A 6 21.31 -20.45 14.38
N GLY A 7 20.62 -19.36 14.73
CA GLY A 7 19.46 -19.40 15.63
C GLY A 7 19.82 -19.81 17.06
N ASP A 8 21.09 -19.71 17.44
CA ASP A 8 21.62 -20.02 18.76
C ASP A 8 22.84 -19.13 19.08
N GLN A 9 23.50 -19.38 20.22
CA GLN A 9 24.62 -18.56 20.70
C GLN A 9 25.91 -18.70 19.88
N SER A 10 26.05 -19.68 18.98
CA SER A 10 27.26 -19.87 18.16
C SER A 10 27.46 -18.76 17.13
N ALA A 11 26.35 -18.26 16.58
CA ALA A 11 26.26 -17.04 15.78
C ALA A 11 24.82 -16.48 15.89
N LYS A 12 24.60 -15.50 16.78
CA LYS A 12 23.28 -14.88 16.97
C LYS A 12 22.68 -14.32 15.68
N GLY A 13 23.47 -13.54 14.93
CA GLY A 13 23.02 -12.80 13.75
C GLY A 13 23.33 -11.31 13.86
N ASN A 14 22.57 -10.48 13.15
CA ASN A 14 22.45 -9.02 13.31
C ASN A 14 23.75 -8.18 13.32
N TYR A 15 24.91 -8.73 12.94
CA TYR A 15 26.18 -7.99 12.87
C TYR A 15 26.06 -6.72 12.00
N GLY A 16 25.35 -6.79 10.88
CA GLY A 16 25.11 -5.64 10.00
C GLY A 16 24.19 -4.56 10.59
N LEU A 17 23.42 -4.85 11.65
CA LEU A 17 22.72 -3.84 12.45
C LEU A 17 23.64 -3.31 13.56
N LEU A 18 24.44 -4.17 14.20
CA LEU A 18 25.45 -3.76 15.18
C LEU A 18 26.51 -2.82 14.56
N ASP A 19 26.89 -3.04 13.30
CA ASP A 19 27.76 -2.14 12.53
C ASP A 19 27.12 -0.74 12.38
N GLN A 20 25.80 -0.67 12.15
CA GLN A 20 25.04 0.59 12.06
C GLN A 20 24.91 1.27 13.43
N ILE A 21 24.61 0.51 14.49
CA ILE A 21 24.56 1.00 15.88
C ILE A 21 25.92 1.55 16.30
N GLN A 22 27.02 0.88 15.94
CA GLN A 22 28.37 1.35 16.25
C GLN A 22 28.75 2.61 15.45
N ALA A 23 28.27 2.75 14.21
CA ALA A 23 28.40 3.99 13.44
C ALA A 23 27.58 5.14 14.07
N LEU A 24 26.38 4.86 14.59
CA LEU A 24 25.55 5.85 15.30
C LEU A 24 26.17 6.28 16.64
N ARG A 25 26.77 5.35 17.40
CA ARG A 25 27.56 5.68 18.60
C ARG A 25 28.74 6.58 18.26
N TRP A 26 29.49 6.24 17.20
CA TRP A 26 30.58 7.09 16.72
C TRP A 26 30.09 8.48 16.31
N LEU A 27 28.96 8.59 15.60
CA LEU A 27 28.37 9.88 15.24
C LEU A 27 27.98 10.69 16.48
N ASN A 28 27.26 10.10 17.44
CA ASN A 28 26.87 10.77 18.68
C ASN A 28 28.09 11.31 19.46
N GLU A 29 29.15 10.51 19.57
CA GLU A 29 30.41 10.88 20.24
C GLU A 29 31.25 11.92 19.46
N ASN A 30 31.26 11.90 18.12
CA ASN A 30 32.27 12.59 17.32
C ASN A 30 31.74 13.70 16.41
N ILE A 31 30.46 13.73 16.03
CA ILE A 31 29.96 14.62 14.95
C ILE A 31 30.09 16.12 15.26
N GLY A 32 30.14 16.49 16.55
CA GLY A 32 30.41 17.86 17.00
C GLY A 32 31.75 18.42 16.49
N HIS A 33 32.78 17.58 16.31
CA HIS A 33 34.08 17.98 15.74
C HIS A 33 33.99 18.41 14.26
N PHE A 34 32.92 18.01 13.57
CA PHE A 34 32.63 18.35 12.18
C PHE A 34 31.59 19.49 12.08
N GLY A 35 31.18 20.10 13.21
CA GLY A 35 30.15 21.13 13.26
C GLY A 35 28.71 20.60 13.16
N GLY A 36 28.51 19.28 13.27
CA GLY A 36 27.18 18.69 13.42
C GLY A 36 26.67 18.74 14.87
N ASP A 37 25.44 18.29 15.08
CA ASP A 37 24.75 18.36 16.35
C ASP A 37 24.25 16.95 16.75
N PRO A 38 24.78 16.34 17.83
CA PRO A 38 24.38 15.00 18.24
C PRO A 38 22.92 14.95 18.71
N GLU A 39 22.33 16.06 19.16
CA GLU A 39 20.93 16.13 19.60
C GLU A 39 19.92 16.28 18.45
N ARG A 40 20.39 16.23 17.20
CA ARG A 40 19.56 16.31 15.99
C ARG A 40 19.98 15.31 14.92
N ILE A 41 20.47 14.13 15.33
CA ILE A 41 20.76 13.03 14.40
C ILE A 41 19.43 12.49 13.84
N THR A 42 19.35 12.42 12.51
CA THR A 42 18.23 11.85 11.76
C THR A 42 18.74 10.72 10.90
N ILE A 43 18.21 9.50 11.07
CA ILE A 43 18.56 8.37 10.22
C ILE A 43 17.61 8.27 9.03
N PHE A 44 18.11 7.88 7.85
CA PHE A 44 17.28 7.66 6.67
C PHE A 44 17.81 6.55 5.78
N GLY A 45 16.91 5.89 5.05
CA GLY A 45 17.24 4.84 4.10
C GLY A 45 16.08 4.54 3.16
N SER A 46 16.37 3.81 2.08
CA SER A 46 15.37 3.32 1.11
C SER A 46 15.42 1.79 1.01
N GLY A 47 14.27 1.16 0.76
CA GLY A 47 14.13 -0.30 0.63
C GLY A 47 14.61 -1.04 1.88
N ALA A 48 15.55 -1.98 1.72
CA ALA A 48 16.17 -2.68 2.86
C ALA A 48 16.88 -1.74 3.85
N GLY A 49 17.31 -0.55 3.42
CA GLY A 49 17.81 0.50 4.31
C GLY A 49 16.70 1.12 5.17
N ALA A 50 15.48 1.27 4.63
CA ALA A 50 14.32 1.69 5.41
C ALA A 50 13.87 0.58 6.39
N SER A 51 13.96 -0.70 5.99
CA SER A 51 13.78 -1.83 6.92
C SER A 51 14.79 -1.79 8.07
N CYS A 52 16.07 -1.49 7.80
CA CYS A 52 17.06 -1.28 8.86
C CYS A 52 16.71 -0.08 9.77
N VAL A 53 16.28 1.06 9.21
CA VAL A 53 15.82 2.22 9.99
C VAL A 53 14.69 1.84 10.96
N ASN A 54 13.70 1.06 10.50
CA ASN A 54 12.60 0.59 11.34
C ASN A 54 13.07 -0.40 12.42
N LEU A 55 14.02 -1.28 12.13
CA LEU A 55 14.59 -2.22 13.11
C LEU A 55 15.49 -1.52 14.13
N LEU A 56 16.20 -0.45 13.75
CA LEU A 56 16.97 0.39 14.67
C LEU A 56 16.07 1.13 15.65
N ILE A 57 14.92 1.64 15.20
CA ILE A 57 13.87 2.25 16.04
C ILE A 57 13.38 1.27 17.12
N LEU A 58 13.19 0.00 16.77
CA LEU A 58 12.71 -1.08 17.66
C LEU A 58 13.83 -1.75 18.49
N SER A 59 15.05 -1.22 18.47
CA SER A 59 16.21 -1.82 19.13
C SER A 59 16.67 -0.98 20.31
N HIS A 60 16.60 -1.55 21.52
CA HIS A 60 17.07 -0.91 22.75
C HIS A 60 18.56 -0.50 22.70
N HIS A 61 19.36 -1.14 21.84
CA HIS A 61 20.76 -0.78 21.59
C HIS A 61 20.95 0.57 20.88
N SER A 62 19.88 1.12 20.30
CA SER A 62 19.85 2.39 19.57
C SER A 62 19.35 3.60 20.36
N GLU A 63 18.82 3.38 21.58
CA GLU A 63 18.21 4.44 22.40
C GLU A 63 19.15 5.63 22.59
N GLY A 64 18.64 6.84 22.33
CA GLY A 64 19.39 8.10 22.47
C GLY A 64 20.47 8.35 21.42
N LEU A 65 20.68 7.44 20.45
CA LEU A 65 21.69 7.65 19.39
C LEU A 65 21.18 8.50 18.21
N PHE A 66 19.87 8.61 18.06
CA PHE A 66 19.20 9.47 17.08
C PHE A 66 17.83 9.92 17.60
N HIS A 67 17.21 10.89 16.92
CA HIS A 67 15.97 11.55 17.37
C HIS A 67 14.85 11.44 16.34
N ARG A 68 15.18 11.18 15.07
CA ARG A 68 14.23 11.13 13.95
C ARG A 68 14.60 10.05 12.93
N ALA A 69 13.58 9.56 12.23
CA ALA A 69 13.72 8.55 11.19
C ALA A 69 13.01 8.94 9.89
N ILE A 70 13.61 8.59 8.75
CA ILE A 70 12.95 8.63 7.44
C ILE A 70 13.01 7.25 6.77
N ALA A 71 11.86 6.64 6.56
CA ALA A 71 11.71 5.30 5.99
C ALA A 71 11.09 5.38 4.58
N GLN A 72 11.94 5.29 3.55
CA GLN A 72 11.50 5.34 2.14
C GLN A 72 11.26 3.91 1.64
N SER A 73 10.04 3.58 1.21
CA SER A 73 9.74 2.34 0.49
C SER A 73 10.20 1.05 1.20
N GLY A 74 10.07 0.98 2.54
CA GLY A 74 10.35 -0.23 3.33
C GLY A 74 10.06 -0.06 4.82
N THR A 75 9.70 -1.17 5.48
CA THR A 75 9.42 -1.25 6.93
C THR A 75 10.09 -2.47 7.54
N ALA A 76 9.93 -2.69 8.85
CA ALA A 76 10.38 -3.93 9.49
C ALA A 76 9.43 -5.14 9.29
N ILE A 77 8.21 -4.92 8.78
CA ILE A 77 7.12 -5.93 8.72
C ILE A 77 6.80 -6.42 7.30
N SER A 78 7.54 -6.02 6.27
CA SER A 78 7.48 -6.68 4.95
C SER A 78 8.16 -8.07 5.02
N SER A 79 7.69 -9.07 4.27
CA SER A 79 8.16 -10.47 4.31
C SER A 79 9.64 -10.72 3.94
N TRP A 80 10.35 -9.71 3.42
CA TRP A 80 11.79 -9.72 3.16
C TRP A 80 12.64 -9.00 4.22
N SER A 81 12.02 -8.44 5.27
CA SER A 81 12.72 -7.58 6.24
C SER A 81 13.44 -8.40 7.32
N VAL A 82 12.86 -9.54 7.70
CA VAL A 82 13.35 -10.46 8.73
C VAL A 82 13.43 -11.88 8.18
N ASN A 83 14.49 -12.59 8.54
CA ASN A 83 14.73 -13.99 8.19
C ASN A 83 14.32 -14.90 9.35
N TYR A 84 13.13 -15.48 9.26
CA TYR A 84 12.60 -16.43 10.24
C TYR A 84 13.19 -17.85 10.10
N GLN A 85 14.11 -18.10 9.17
CA GLN A 85 14.72 -19.41 8.94
C GLN A 85 16.27 -19.37 8.82
N PRO A 86 17.01 -18.69 9.71
CA PRO A 86 18.44 -18.43 9.51
C PRO A 86 19.27 -19.73 9.48
N LEU A 87 19.02 -20.65 10.40
CA LEU A 87 19.73 -21.93 10.48
C LEU A 87 19.58 -22.79 9.22
N LYS A 88 18.46 -22.68 8.49
CA LYS A 88 18.23 -23.36 7.20
C LYS A 88 19.23 -22.89 6.15
N TYR A 89 19.37 -21.58 5.97
CA TYR A 89 20.26 -20.99 4.97
C TYR A 89 21.74 -21.11 5.39
N THR A 90 22.06 -20.95 6.67
CA THR A 90 23.40 -21.25 7.22
C THR A 90 23.80 -22.72 6.99
N LYS A 91 22.88 -23.68 7.15
CA LYS A 91 23.11 -25.10 6.80
C LYS A 91 23.18 -25.37 5.30
N ILE A 92 22.64 -24.51 4.43
CA ILE A 92 22.85 -24.58 2.97
C ILE A 92 24.26 -24.09 2.63
N LEU A 93 24.66 -22.92 3.16
CA LEU A 93 26.00 -22.37 2.97
C LEU A 93 27.09 -23.33 3.43
N ALA A 94 27.00 -23.83 4.67
CA ALA A 94 27.98 -24.75 5.23
C ALA A 94 28.22 -25.99 4.34
N ARG A 95 27.14 -26.56 3.77
CA ARG A 95 27.24 -27.68 2.82
C ARG A 95 27.89 -27.26 1.50
N LYS A 96 27.50 -26.13 0.90
CA LYS A 96 28.10 -25.65 -0.37
C LYS A 96 29.60 -25.40 -0.24
N VAL A 97 30.09 -24.92 0.91
CA VAL A 97 31.52 -24.62 1.13
C VAL A 97 32.32 -25.77 1.76
N GLY A 98 31.70 -26.95 1.96
CA GLY A 98 32.38 -28.14 2.50
C GLY A 98 32.63 -28.13 4.01
N CYS A 99 31.89 -27.33 4.79
CA CYS A 99 31.95 -27.34 6.24
C CYS A 99 31.05 -28.43 6.84
N THR A 100 31.65 -29.57 7.16
CA THR A 100 31.08 -30.61 8.03
C THR A 100 31.16 -30.18 9.49
N TYR A 101 30.11 -30.44 10.27
CA TYR A 101 30.00 -30.04 11.67
C TYR A 101 29.20 -31.07 12.47
N THR A 102 29.43 -31.12 13.78
CA THR A 102 28.57 -31.82 14.75
C THR A 102 27.70 -30.81 15.48
N GLU A 103 28.34 -29.84 16.14
CA GLU A 103 27.69 -28.73 16.82
C GLU A 103 27.70 -27.46 15.95
N THR A 104 26.83 -26.49 16.26
CA THR A 104 26.80 -25.21 15.54
C THR A 104 28.05 -24.36 15.79
N ALA A 105 28.76 -24.57 16.89
CA ALA A 105 30.07 -23.98 17.14
C ALA A 105 31.11 -24.44 16.08
N ASP A 106 31.20 -25.76 15.82
CA ASP A 106 32.09 -26.33 14.80
C ASP A 106 31.80 -25.76 13.41
N LEU A 107 30.50 -25.59 13.09
CA LEU A 107 30.01 -25.01 11.84
C LEU A 107 30.57 -23.60 11.66
N VAL A 108 30.35 -22.72 12.65
CA VAL A 108 30.75 -21.31 12.57
C VAL A 108 32.28 -21.19 12.55
N ASP A 109 33.01 -22.00 13.31
CA ASP A 109 34.48 -22.01 13.29
C ASP A 109 35.07 -22.54 11.97
N CYS A 110 34.39 -23.46 11.29
CA CYS A 110 34.76 -23.83 9.93
C CYS A 110 34.51 -22.67 8.95
N LEU A 111 33.35 -22.00 9.04
CA LEU A 111 33.04 -20.84 8.19
C LEU A 111 34.01 -19.66 8.42
N ARG A 112 34.44 -19.42 9.66
CA ARG A 112 35.46 -18.40 10.01
C ARG A 112 36.82 -18.65 9.33
N ARG A 113 37.13 -19.89 8.95
CA ARG A 113 38.39 -20.29 8.29
C ARG A 113 38.32 -20.25 6.76
N LYS A 114 37.14 -20.00 6.19
CA LYS A 114 36.93 -19.89 4.73
C LYS A 114 37.35 -18.53 4.21
N ASN A 115 37.79 -18.46 2.94
CA ASN A 115 37.93 -17.16 2.30
C ASN A 115 36.54 -16.50 2.17
N PHE A 116 36.43 -15.19 2.39
CA PHE A 116 35.13 -14.51 2.30
C PHE A 116 34.47 -14.66 0.91
N ARG A 117 35.26 -14.80 -0.17
CA ARG A 117 34.75 -15.08 -1.52
C ARG A 117 34.11 -16.47 -1.61
N GLU A 118 34.73 -17.50 -1.02
CA GLU A 118 34.12 -18.84 -0.93
C GLU A 118 32.74 -18.82 -0.24
N LEU A 119 32.48 -17.83 0.62
CA LEU A 119 31.19 -17.66 1.32
C LEU A 119 30.19 -16.80 0.54
N VAL A 120 30.65 -15.72 -0.10
CA VAL A 120 29.80 -14.72 -0.79
C VAL A 120 29.41 -15.16 -2.19
N ASP A 121 30.29 -15.86 -2.91
CA ASP A 121 30.07 -16.31 -4.28
C ASP A 121 29.11 -17.53 -4.36
N GLN A 122 28.48 -17.91 -3.24
CA GLN A 122 27.54 -19.01 -3.14
C GLN A 122 26.12 -18.56 -3.45
N ASP A 123 25.59 -19.02 -4.59
CA ASP A 123 24.17 -18.97 -4.90
C ASP A 123 23.34 -19.64 -3.77
N ILE A 124 22.53 -18.86 -3.04
CA ILE A 124 21.65 -19.37 -1.98
C ILE A 124 20.28 -18.71 -2.14
N GLN A 125 19.43 -19.38 -2.91
CA GLN A 125 18.06 -18.93 -3.17
C GLN A 125 17.18 -19.11 -1.92
N PRO A 126 16.51 -18.05 -1.43
CA PRO A 126 15.45 -18.15 -0.43
C PRO A 126 14.14 -18.67 -1.04
N ALA A 127 13.10 -18.80 -0.22
CA ALA A 127 11.73 -18.81 -0.75
C ALA A 127 11.44 -17.47 -1.46
N ARG A 128 10.57 -17.46 -2.48
CA ARG A 128 10.25 -16.22 -3.22
C ARG A 128 9.69 -15.18 -2.24
N TYR A 129 10.06 -13.92 -2.46
CA TYR A 129 9.70 -12.76 -1.60
C TYR A 129 10.30 -12.76 -0.18
N HIS A 130 11.13 -13.74 0.18
CA HIS A 130 11.82 -13.82 1.47
C HIS A 130 13.34 -13.64 1.29
N ILE A 131 14.08 -13.51 2.40
CA ILE A 131 15.54 -13.36 2.43
C ILE A 131 16.27 -14.59 2.98
N ALA A 132 17.47 -14.87 2.44
CA ALA A 132 18.33 -15.97 2.91
C ALA A 132 19.27 -15.53 4.04
N PHE A 133 19.76 -14.28 3.97
CA PHE A 133 20.58 -13.63 4.99
C PHE A 133 20.15 -12.16 5.10
N GLY A 134 19.74 -11.76 6.29
CA GLY A 134 19.31 -10.41 6.68
C GLY A 134 18.97 -10.42 8.17
N PRO A 135 18.32 -9.37 8.71
CA PRO A 135 17.96 -9.29 10.12
C PRO A 135 17.23 -10.54 10.64
N VAL A 136 17.43 -10.87 11.90
CA VAL A 136 16.80 -12.01 12.59
C VAL A 136 16.27 -11.55 13.95
N VAL A 137 15.17 -12.15 14.43
CA VAL A 137 14.80 -12.04 15.85
C VAL A 137 15.83 -12.85 16.65
N ASP A 138 16.65 -12.19 17.46
CA ASP A 138 17.73 -12.80 18.25
C ASP A 138 17.54 -12.68 19.77
N GLY A 139 16.47 -12.02 20.21
CA GLY A 139 16.19 -11.76 21.62
C GLY A 139 17.12 -10.71 22.25
N ASP A 140 17.78 -9.88 21.43
CA ASP A 140 18.82 -8.95 21.87
C ASP A 140 18.80 -7.66 21.03
N VAL A 141 19.31 -7.71 19.79
CA VAL A 141 19.29 -6.57 18.85
C VAL A 141 17.89 -6.38 18.26
N VAL A 142 17.17 -7.49 18.02
CA VAL A 142 15.76 -7.52 17.66
C VAL A 142 15.05 -8.42 18.70
N PRO A 143 14.44 -7.84 19.75
CA PRO A 143 14.00 -8.61 20.91
C PRO A 143 12.88 -9.63 20.67
N ASP A 144 11.91 -9.28 19.81
CA ASP A 144 10.77 -10.12 19.42
C ASP A 144 10.40 -9.80 17.95
N ASP A 145 9.31 -10.36 17.44
CA ASP A 145 8.81 -10.01 16.10
C ASP A 145 8.52 -8.50 15.96
N PRO A 146 8.94 -7.83 14.86
CA PRO A 146 8.73 -6.40 14.70
C PRO A 146 7.27 -5.95 14.72
N GLU A 147 6.31 -6.79 14.31
CA GLU A 147 4.89 -6.45 14.42
C GLU A 147 4.45 -6.46 15.89
N ILE A 148 4.91 -7.45 16.68
CA ILE A 148 4.64 -7.53 18.12
C ILE A 148 5.24 -6.31 18.85
N LEU A 149 6.49 -5.95 18.54
CA LEU A 149 7.15 -4.77 19.13
C LEU A 149 6.42 -3.46 18.76
N MET A 150 5.94 -3.33 17.52
CA MET A 150 5.10 -2.18 17.11
C MET A 150 3.71 -2.18 17.76
N GLN A 151 3.10 -3.34 18.02
CA GLN A 151 1.82 -3.43 18.76
C GLN A 151 1.98 -3.12 20.25
N GLN A 152 3.17 -3.36 20.83
CA GLN A 152 3.49 -3.03 22.22
C GLN A 152 3.88 -1.55 22.41
N GLY A 153 4.44 -0.91 21.38
CA GLY A 153 4.86 0.50 21.41
C GLY A 153 6.35 0.69 21.72
N GLU A 154 7.19 -0.32 21.51
CA GLU A 154 8.65 -0.29 21.78
C GLU A 154 9.45 0.61 20.80
N PHE A 155 8.79 1.56 20.14
CA PHE A 155 9.35 2.59 19.26
C PHE A 155 9.16 4.02 19.78
N LEU A 156 8.63 4.20 20.99
CA LEU A 156 8.33 5.52 21.55
C LEU A 156 9.55 6.46 21.50
N ASN A 157 9.27 7.76 21.32
CA ASN A 157 10.22 8.91 21.29
C ASN A 157 10.77 9.37 19.91
N TYR A 158 10.47 8.73 18.78
CA TYR A 158 10.98 9.17 17.46
C TYR A 158 9.94 9.90 16.58
N ASP A 159 10.32 11.04 15.99
CA ASP A 159 9.60 11.59 14.83
C ASP A 159 9.83 10.67 13.61
N ILE A 160 8.81 10.35 12.81
CA ILE A 160 8.96 9.53 11.60
C ILE A 160 8.32 10.15 10.34
N LEU A 161 9.10 10.19 9.26
CA LEU A 161 8.63 10.46 7.89
C LEU A 161 8.68 9.14 7.12
N ILE A 162 7.57 8.73 6.51
CA ILE A 162 7.44 7.42 5.86
C ILE A 162 6.65 7.53 4.56
N GLY A 163 6.92 6.69 3.58
CA GLY A 163 6.15 6.68 2.35
C GLY A 163 6.58 5.64 1.34
N VAL A 164 5.88 5.64 0.21
CA VAL A 164 5.97 4.62 -0.86
C VAL A 164 5.81 5.27 -2.24
N ASN A 165 6.34 4.61 -3.26
CA ASN A 165 6.25 5.01 -4.65
C ASN A 165 4.98 4.40 -5.29
N GLN A 166 4.45 5.01 -6.35
CA GLN A 166 3.16 4.64 -6.96
C GLN A 166 3.08 3.17 -7.45
N GLY A 167 4.21 2.57 -7.81
CA GLY A 167 4.32 1.32 -8.53
C GLY A 167 5.59 0.52 -8.20
N GLU A 168 5.95 0.48 -6.91
CA GLU A 168 7.08 -0.27 -6.34
C GLU A 168 7.28 -1.65 -6.99
N GLY A 169 6.18 -2.39 -7.18
CA GLY A 169 6.13 -3.77 -7.65
C GLY A 169 6.48 -4.01 -9.12
N LEU A 170 7.01 -3.02 -9.85
CA LEU A 170 7.37 -3.13 -11.27
C LEU A 170 8.17 -4.42 -11.57
N LYS A 171 9.22 -4.71 -10.81
CA LYS A 171 10.09 -5.90 -11.01
C LYS A 171 9.46 -7.26 -10.68
N PHE A 172 8.21 -7.29 -10.18
CA PHE A 172 7.44 -8.53 -10.05
C PHE A 172 6.47 -8.79 -11.21
N VAL A 173 6.39 -7.84 -12.15
CA VAL A 173 5.49 -7.84 -13.32
C VAL A 173 6.25 -7.60 -14.63
N ASP A 174 7.55 -7.32 -14.53
CA ASP A 174 8.52 -7.17 -15.61
C ASP A 174 8.96 -8.55 -16.14
N ASP A 175 8.04 -9.22 -16.83
CA ASP A 175 8.29 -10.45 -17.61
C ASP A 175 8.40 -10.11 -19.11
N SER A 176 9.13 -10.91 -19.87
CA SER A 176 9.79 -10.46 -21.12
C SER A 176 8.90 -10.31 -22.36
N GLU A 177 9.22 -9.29 -23.16
CA GLU A 177 8.96 -9.12 -24.62
C GLU A 177 7.52 -8.87 -25.14
N ASP A 178 6.45 -9.32 -24.49
CA ASP A 178 5.09 -9.08 -25.02
C ASP A 178 4.51 -7.69 -24.70
N ASN A 179 4.42 -6.85 -25.73
CA ASN A 179 3.86 -5.48 -25.65
C ASN A 179 2.32 -5.45 -25.48
N ASP A 180 1.65 -6.60 -25.67
CA ASP A 180 0.19 -6.77 -25.60
C ASP A 180 -0.35 -6.93 -24.15
N GLY A 181 0.53 -6.90 -23.16
CA GLY A 181 0.17 -6.97 -21.74
C GLY A 181 -0.16 -8.37 -21.25
N ILE A 182 -0.75 -8.46 -20.05
CA ILE A 182 -0.82 -9.72 -19.32
C ILE A 182 -2.05 -10.54 -19.73
N THR A 183 -1.84 -11.80 -20.11
CA THR A 183 -2.93 -12.75 -20.38
C THR A 183 -3.65 -13.17 -19.09
N ALA A 184 -4.93 -13.56 -19.19
CA ALA A 184 -5.68 -14.01 -18.01
C ALA A 184 -5.04 -15.23 -17.33
N ALA A 185 -4.41 -16.14 -18.10
CA ALA A 185 -3.69 -17.30 -17.56
C ALA A 185 -2.42 -16.90 -16.80
N ALA A 186 -1.64 -15.94 -17.30
CA ALA A 186 -0.45 -15.44 -16.62
C ALA A 186 -0.80 -14.66 -15.33
N PHE A 187 -1.91 -13.92 -15.34
CA PHE A 187 -2.47 -13.25 -14.17
C PHE A 187 -2.84 -14.25 -13.07
N ASP A 188 -3.67 -15.25 -13.39
CA ASP A 188 -4.09 -16.30 -12.46
C ASP A 188 -2.89 -17.11 -11.92
N TYR A 189 -1.94 -17.47 -12.79
CA TYR A 189 -0.71 -18.17 -12.40
C TYR A 189 0.16 -17.34 -11.45
N THR A 190 0.31 -16.04 -11.69
CA THR A 190 1.13 -15.17 -10.84
C THR A 190 0.49 -14.96 -9.47
N ILE A 191 -0.83 -14.79 -9.39
CA ILE A 191 -1.55 -14.71 -8.09
C ILE A 191 -1.50 -16.06 -7.36
N SER A 192 -1.59 -17.19 -8.06
CA SER A 192 -1.38 -18.52 -7.47
C SER A 192 -0.01 -18.61 -6.79
N ASN A 193 1.07 -18.37 -7.56
CA ASN A 193 2.43 -18.36 -7.04
C ASN A 193 2.66 -17.38 -5.89
N PHE A 194 2.04 -16.19 -5.96
CA PHE A 194 2.12 -15.19 -4.90
C PHE A 194 1.56 -15.73 -3.57
N VAL A 195 0.35 -16.30 -3.60
CA VAL A 195 -0.29 -16.87 -2.41
C VAL A 195 0.51 -18.05 -1.87
N ASP A 196 0.92 -18.97 -2.75
CA ASP A 196 1.60 -20.20 -2.34
C ASP A 196 3.00 -19.93 -1.73
N ASN A 197 3.70 -18.87 -2.15
CA ASN A 197 5.02 -18.50 -1.61
C ASN A 197 4.96 -17.67 -0.32
N LEU A 198 3.96 -16.79 -0.16
CA LEU A 198 3.83 -15.92 1.03
C LEU A 198 3.07 -16.59 2.17
N TYR A 199 2.03 -17.37 1.85
CA TYR A 199 1.15 -17.98 2.85
C TYR A 199 1.31 -19.50 2.96
N GLY A 200 2.04 -20.17 2.05
CA GLY A 200 2.17 -21.64 2.00
C GLY A 200 0.88 -22.34 1.54
N TYR A 201 0.87 -23.68 1.50
CA TYR A 201 -0.25 -24.48 0.95
C TYR A 201 -0.75 -25.59 1.91
N PRO A 202 -1.87 -25.38 2.63
CA PRO A 202 -2.71 -26.42 3.21
C PRO A 202 -3.95 -26.69 2.32
N GLU A 203 -4.63 -27.81 2.58
CA GLU A 203 -5.78 -28.31 1.80
C GLU A 203 -7.04 -27.44 2.02
N GLY A 204 -7.17 -26.37 1.24
CA GLY A 204 -8.36 -25.48 1.27
C GLY A 204 -8.14 -24.05 0.80
N LYS A 205 -6.91 -23.67 0.39
CA LYS A 205 -6.53 -22.27 0.13
C LYS A 205 -7.13 -21.57 -1.10
N ASP A 206 -8.05 -22.21 -1.81
CA ASP A 206 -8.77 -21.60 -2.95
C ASP A 206 -9.52 -20.32 -2.54
N ILE A 207 -10.07 -20.25 -1.32
CA ILE A 207 -10.81 -19.07 -0.83
C ILE A 207 -9.92 -17.82 -0.86
N LEU A 208 -8.71 -17.89 -0.30
CA LEU A 208 -7.79 -16.75 -0.26
C LEU A 208 -7.33 -16.36 -1.68
N ARG A 209 -7.00 -17.34 -2.51
CA ARG A 209 -6.53 -17.11 -3.88
C ARG A 209 -7.61 -16.47 -4.77
N GLU A 210 -8.82 -17.02 -4.76
CA GLU A 210 -9.93 -16.47 -5.54
C GLU A 210 -10.41 -15.12 -4.99
N THR A 211 -10.32 -14.87 -3.68
CA THR A 211 -10.61 -13.52 -3.13
C THR A 211 -9.56 -12.50 -3.59
N ILE A 212 -8.27 -12.84 -3.60
CA ILE A 212 -7.22 -11.95 -4.11
C ILE A 212 -7.41 -11.70 -5.62
N LYS A 213 -7.66 -12.75 -6.42
CA LYS A 213 -8.01 -12.60 -7.85
C LYS A 213 -9.23 -11.70 -8.07
N PHE A 214 -10.29 -11.87 -7.28
CA PHE A 214 -11.47 -11.02 -7.33
C PHE A 214 -11.16 -9.57 -6.99
N MET A 215 -10.37 -9.32 -5.95
CA MET A 215 -10.02 -7.97 -5.49
C MET A 215 -9.03 -7.25 -6.42
N TYR A 216 -8.26 -7.95 -7.24
CA TYR A 216 -7.33 -7.36 -8.23
C TYR A 216 -7.77 -7.50 -9.69
N THR A 217 -8.98 -7.99 -9.95
CA THR A 217 -9.62 -7.86 -11.27
C THR A 217 -10.30 -6.50 -11.37
N ASP A 218 -10.00 -5.71 -12.41
CA ASP A 218 -10.87 -4.57 -12.78
C ASP A 218 -12.12 -5.12 -13.48
N TRP A 219 -13.20 -5.27 -12.73
CA TRP A 219 -14.47 -5.79 -13.25
C TRP A 219 -15.15 -4.87 -14.27
N ALA A 220 -14.69 -3.62 -14.43
CA ALA A 220 -15.17 -2.71 -15.47
C ALA A 220 -14.41 -2.84 -16.81
N ASP A 221 -13.24 -3.50 -16.82
CA ASP A 221 -12.38 -3.68 -18.01
C ASP A 221 -11.59 -5.01 -17.95
N ARG A 222 -12.26 -6.08 -17.52
CA ARG A 222 -11.67 -7.38 -17.11
C ARG A 222 -10.75 -8.02 -18.15
N ASP A 223 -11.11 -7.88 -19.42
CA ASP A 223 -10.45 -8.61 -20.50
C ASP A 223 -9.19 -7.87 -21.02
N ASN A 224 -8.96 -6.62 -20.61
CA ASN A 224 -7.81 -5.78 -20.96
C ASN A 224 -6.47 -6.26 -20.33
N GLY A 225 -5.48 -6.53 -21.18
CA GLY A 225 -4.14 -6.97 -20.77
C GLY A 225 -3.28 -5.90 -20.09
N ASP A 226 -3.41 -4.63 -20.48
CA ASP A 226 -2.77 -3.49 -19.80
C ASP A 226 -3.34 -3.29 -18.39
N MET A 227 -4.66 -3.48 -18.23
CA MET A 227 -5.30 -3.35 -16.93
C MET A 227 -4.88 -4.48 -15.98
N ARG A 228 -4.82 -5.74 -16.46
CA ARG A 228 -4.25 -6.85 -15.68
C ARG A 228 -2.77 -6.62 -15.32
N ARG A 229 -1.98 -5.98 -16.20
CA ARG A 229 -0.58 -5.58 -15.88
C ARG A 229 -0.55 -4.58 -14.73
N LYS A 230 -1.39 -3.54 -14.79
CA LYS A 230 -1.51 -2.52 -13.72
C LYS A 230 -2.02 -3.09 -12.40
N THR A 231 -3.04 -3.96 -12.41
CA THR A 231 -3.60 -4.50 -11.16
C THR A 231 -2.71 -5.58 -10.54
N LEU A 232 -1.93 -6.31 -11.33
CA LEU A 232 -0.89 -7.20 -10.80
C LEU A 232 0.27 -6.41 -10.19
N LEU A 233 0.70 -5.32 -10.82
CA LEU A 233 1.73 -4.42 -10.27
C LEU A 233 1.24 -3.75 -8.98
N ALA A 234 -0.04 -3.35 -8.94
CA ALA A 234 -0.71 -2.90 -7.73
C ALA A 234 -0.70 -3.97 -6.63
N LEU A 235 -1.03 -5.24 -6.91
CA LEU A 235 -1.03 -6.33 -5.93
C LEU A 235 0.31 -6.47 -5.21
N PHE A 236 1.42 -6.47 -5.94
CA PHE A 236 2.76 -6.54 -5.35
C PHE A 236 3.11 -5.28 -4.56
N THR A 237 2.80 -4.11 -5.12
CA THR A 237 3.00 -2.80 -4.46
C THR A 237 2.22 -2.73 -3.13
N ASP A 238 0.95 -3.13 -3.15
CA ASP A 238 0.02 -3.06 -2.03
C ASP A 238 0.44 -3.97 -0.87
N HIS A 239 0.75 -5.24 -1.15
CA HIS A 239 1.10 -6.20 -0.10
C HIS A 239 2.50 -5.95 0.48
N GLN A 240 3.52 -5.75 -0.37
CA GLN A 240 4.91 -5.73 0.10
C GLN A 240 5.36 -4.36 0.63
N TRP A 241 4.67 -3.27 0.25
CA TRP A 241 5.05 -1.90 0.63
C TRP A 241 3.91 -1.08 1.24
N VAL A 242 2.76 -0.93 0.55
CA VAL A 242 1.73 0.03 0.99
C VAL A 242 1.06 -0.38 2.30
N ALA A 243 0.58 -1.62 2.41
CA ALA A 243 -0.07 -2.09 3.62
C ALA A 243 0.91 -2.13 4.82
N PRO A 244 2.15 -2.65 4.70
CA PRO A 244 3.20 -2.49 5.72
C PRO A 244 3.44 -1.03 6.13
N ALA A 245 3.64 -0.11 5.17
CA ALA A 245 3.92 1.30 5.48
C ALA A 245 2.75 1.99 6.19
N VAL A 246 1.51 1.72 5.80
CA VAL A 246 0.32 2.29 6.45
C VAL A 246 0.06 1.64 7.82
N ALA A 247 0.39 0.36 8.02
CA ALA A 247 0.33 -0.28 9.33
C ALA A 247 1.35 0.34 10.30
N THR A 248 2.62 0.46 9.90
CA THR A 248 3.66 1.17 10.67
C THR A 248 3.24 2.61 10.99
N ALA A 249 2.77 3.37 9.99
CA ALA A 249 2.33 4.75 10.19
C ALA A 249 1.12 4.87 11.15
N LYS A 250 0.17 3.94 11.07
CA LYS A 250 -1.00 3.84 11.98
C LYS A 250 -0.55 3.60 13.42
N LEU A 251 0.34 2.62 13.65
CA LEU A 251 0.83 2.28 14.99
C LEU A 251 1.62 3.45 15.59
N HIS A 252 2.57 4.05 14.85
CA HIS A 252 3.29 5.24 15.33
C HIS A 252 2.35 6.39 15.73
N ALA A 253 1.29 6.64 14.95
CA ALA A 253 0.31 7.70 15.26
C ALA A 253 -0.63 7.34 16.44
N GLU A 254 -0.98 6.07 16.63
CA GLU A 254 -1.76 5.59 17.79
C GLU A 254 -0.97 5.73 19.10
N PHE A 255 0.34 5.46 19.07
CA PHE A 255 1.28 5.75 20.17
C PHE A 255 1.81 7.20 20.15
N GLN A 256 1.03 8.14 19.60
CA GLN A 256 1.24 9.61 19.65
C GLN A 256 2.57 10.14 19.05
N SER A 257 3.34 9.32 18.33
CA SER A 257 4.56 9.77 17.66
C SER A 257 4.22 10.67 16.46
N PRO A 258 4.98 11.75 16.18
CA PRO A 258 4.73 12.57 15.00
C PRO A 258 5.03 11.84 13.69
N VAL A 259 4.00 11.55 12.90
CA VAL A 259 4.09 10.87 11.60
C VAL A 259 3.83 11.83 10.44
N TYR A 260 4.64 11.75 9.38
CA TYR A 260 4.38 12.38 8.09
C TYR A 260 4.41 11.33 6.97
N PHE A 261 3.26 11.09 6.33
CA PHE A 261 3.17 10.12 5.24
C PHE A 261 3.30 10.80 3.86
N TYR A 262 4.03 10.20 2.92
CA TYR A 262 4.07 10.61 1.51
C TYR A 262 3.73 9.48 0.54
N THR A 263 3.34 9.84 -0.67
CA THR A 263 3.38 8.94 -1.83
C THR A 263 4.08 9.59 -3.01
N PHE A 264 4.98 8.86 -3.68
CA PHE A 264 5.80 9.38 -4.78
C PHE A 264 5.18 9.00 -6.13
N TYR A 265 4.61 9.99 -6.81
CA TYR A 265 3.86 9.87 -8.07
C TYR A 265 4.60 10.61 -9.19
N HIS A 266 5.91 10.39 -9.27
CA HIS A 266 6.80 10.98 -10.27
C HIS A 266 8.08 10.15 -10.41
N HIS A 267 8.67 10.11 -11.61
CA HIS A 267 9.99 9.56 -11.89
C HIS A 267 10.54 10.24 -13.15
N CYS A 268 11.82 10.04 -13.44
CA CYS A 268 12.40 10.42 -14.73
C CYS A 268 12.30 9.23 -15.71
N GLN A 269 12.28 9.50 -17.02
CA GLN A 269 12.27 8.43 -18.02
C GLN A 269 13.71 8.06 -18.41
N THR A 270 14.02 6.77 -18.42
CA THR A 270 15.21 6.19 -19.08
C THR A 270 14.77 5.38 -20.30
N GLU A 271 15.68 5.17 -21.26
CA GLU A 271 15.44 4.32 -22.43
C GLU A 271 15.18 2.85 -22.04
N THR A 272 15.70 2.42 -20.89
CA THR A 272 15.52 1.08 -20.32
C THR A 272 14.21 0.88 -19.56
N ARG A 273 13.37 1.93 -19.45
CA ARG A 273 12.11 1.89 -18.68
C ARG A 273 10.91 1.84 -19.64
N PRO A 274 9.98 0.89 -19.48
CA PRO A 274 8.74 0.88 -20.26
C PRO A 274 7.93 2.18 -20.09
N GLU A 275 7.36 2.71 -21.17
CA GLU A 275 6.59 3.98 -21.15
C GLU A 275 5.32 3.92 -20.27
N TRP A 276 4.83 2.72 -19.98
CA TRP A 276 3.65 2.49 -19.14
C TRP A 276 3.97 2.44 -17.64
N ALA A 277 5.24 2.39 -17.24
CA ALA A 277 5.67 2.10 -15.88
C ALA A 277 5.70 3.36 -15.00
N ASP A 278 4.69 3.49 -14.13
CA ASP A 278 4.62 4.46 -13.02
C ASP A 278 5.86 4.40 -12.08
N ALA A 279 6.00 5.36 -11.16
CA ALA A 279 7.14 5.48 -10.24
C ALA A 279 7.37 4.21 -9.41
N ALA A 280 8.54 3.60 -9.54
CA ALA A 280 8.90 2.27 -9.05
C ALA A 280 9.91 2.34 -7.91
N HIS A 281 10.36 1.18 -7.42
CA HIS A 281 11.21 1.09 -6.24
C HIS A 281 12.55 1.85 -6.40
N GLY A 282 12.82 2.82 -5.53
CA GLY A 282 14.03 3.64 -5.53
C GLY A 282 14.02 4.87 -6.46
N ASP A 283 12.94 5.14 -7.20
CA ASP A 283 12.85 6.33 -8.08
C ASP A 283 12.86 7.67 -7.31
N GLU A 284 12.63 7.67 -5.99
CA GLU A 284 12.69 8.86 -5.16
C GLU A 284 14.14 9.26 -4.81
N ILE A 285 15.06 8.30 -4.81
CA ILE A 285 16.47 8.46 -4.39
C ILE A 285 17.18 9.60 -5.14
N PRO A 286 17.11 9.74 -6.49
CA PRO A 286 17.78 10.84 -7.19
C PRO A 286 17.30 12.23 -6.75
N TYR A 287 16.01 12.35 -6.39
CA TYR A 287 15.40 13.61 -5.97
C TYR A 287 15.79 13.97 -4.53
N VAL A 288 15.88 12.98 -3.65
CA VAL A 288 16.37 13.12 -2.27
C VAL A 288 17.84 13.52 -2.21
N PHE A 289 18.68 13.00 -3.12
CA PHE A 289 20.13 13.28 -3.16
C PHE A 289 20.54 14.43 -4.10
N GLY A 290 19.60 15.22 -4.62
CA GLY A 290 19.90 16.42 -5.41
C GLY A 290 20.41 16.17 -6.84
N VAL A 291 20.39 14.92 -7.33
CA VAL A 291 21.01 14.51 -8.60
C VAL A 291 20.52 15.34 -9.81
N PRO A 292 19.21 15.68 -9.95
CA PRO A 292 18.76 16.58 -11.03
C PRO A 292 19.47 17.94 -11.10
N MET A 293 20.05 18.43 -10.01
CA MET A 293 20.78 19.72 -9.98
C MET A 293 22.17 19.65 -10.63
N ILE A 294 22.79 18.46 -10.67
CA ILE A 294 24.09 18.23 -11.34
C ILE A 294 23.93 17.58 -12.73
N GLY A 295 22.76 16.99 -13.01
CA GLY A 295 22.43 16.35 -14.29
C GLY A 295 22.55 14.83 -14.25
N ALA A 296 22.64 14.20 -15.42
CA ALA A 296 22.84 12.76 -15.54
C ALA A 296 24.21 12.34 -14.99
N THR A 297 24.29 11.16 -14.38
CA THR A 297 25.52 10.58 -13.81
C THR A 297 25.63 9.10 -14.19
N ASP A 298 26.81 8.49 -14.04
CA ASP A 298 27.01 7.07 -14.35
C ASP A 298 26.09 6.13 -13.54
N LEU A 299 25.74 6.53 -12.31
CA LEU A 299 24.81 5.79 -11.44
C LEU A 299 23.34 6.09 -11.75
N PHE A 300 23.04 7.32 -12.18
CA PHE A 300 21.70 7.76 -12.55
C PHE A 300 21.71 8.39 -13.96
N PRO A 301 21.73 7.57 -15.03
CA PRO A 301 21.84 8.02 -16.42
C PRO A 301 20.50 8.54 -16.96
N CYS A 302 19.84 9.41 -16.20
CA CYS A 302 18.51 9.93 -16.51
C CYS A 302 18.57 11.35 -17.07
N ASN A 303 17.80 11.63 -18.12
CA ASN A 303 17.74 12.96 -18.73
C ASN A 303 16.80 13.89 -17.93
N PHE A 304 17.28 14.39 -16.80
CA PHE A 304 16.50 15.22 -15.88
C PHE A 304 16.05 16.55 -16.51
N SER A 305 14.75 16.80 -16.51
CA SER A 305 14.13 18.04 -16.97
C SER A 305 14.14 19.13 -15.90
N LYS A 306 13.82 20.37 -16.30
CA LYS A 306 13.64 21.50 -15.36
C LYS A 306 12.50 21.30 -14.34
N ASN A 307 11.60 20.35 -14.53
CA ASN A 307 10.63 19.99 -13.49
C ASN A 307 11.25 19.08 -12.41
N ASP A 308 12.24 18.27 -12.78
CA ASP A 308 12.93 17.33 -11.88
C ASP A 308 13.88 18.08 -10.94
N VAL A 309 14.53 19.13 -11.45
CA VAL A 309 15.31 20.08 -10.63
C VAL A 309 14.42 20.76 -9.57
N MET A 310 13.23 21.22 -9.98
CA MET A 310 12.24 21.81 -9.07
C MET A 310 11.75 20.79 -8.03
N LEU A 311 11.41 19.57 -8.44
CA LEU A 311 10.93 18.54 -7.52
C LEU A 311 12.02 18.09 -6.53
N SER A 312 13.27 17.97 -6.98
CA SER A 312 14.40 17.65 -6.10
C SER A 312 14.67 18.75 -5.08
N ALA A 313 14.59 20.03 -5.47
CA ALA A 313 14.67 21.16 -4.54
C ALA A 313 13.56 21.10 -3.47
N VAL A 314 12.33 20.77 -3.86
CA VAL A 314 11.18 20.58 -2.96
C VAL A 314 11.43 19.44 -1.98
N VAL A 315 11.82 18.26 -2.48
CA VAL A 315 12.04 17.05 -1.69
C VAL A 315 13.16 17.26 -0.68
N MET A 316 14.32 17.79 -1.11
CA MET A 316 15.41 18.15 -0.18
C MET A 316 15.00 19.22 0.83
N THR A 317 14.13 20.16 0.47
CA THR A 317 13.60 21.15 1.42
C THR A 317 12.79 20.45 2.51
N TYR A 318 11.82 19.60 2.16
CA TYR A 318 11.02 18.85 3.12
C TYR A 318 11.87 17.89 3.99
N TRP A 319 12.75 17.08 3.38
CA TRP A 319 13.61 16.12 4.10
C TRP A 319 14.55 16.83 5.07
N THR A 320 15.23 17.90 4.64
CA THR A 320 16.16 18.62 5.53
C THR A 320 15.43 19.47 6.57
N ASN A 321 14.22 19.95 6.30
CA ASN A 321 13.37 20.60 7.30
C ASN A 321 12.98 19.63 8.42
N PHE A 322 12.48 18.45 8.04
CA PHE A 322 12.16 17.38 8.98
C PHE A 322 13.38 17.00 9.84
N ALA A 323 14.55 16.82 9.24
CA ALA A 323 15.78 16.56 9.99
C ALA A 323 16.14 17.69 10.99
N LYS A 324 15.95 18.96 10.62
CA LYS A 324 16.22 20.13 11.49
C LYS A 324 15.26 20.26 12.67
N THR A 325 13.97 19.92 12.50
CA THR A 325 12.90 20.35 13.43
C THR A 325 11.87 19.29 13.84
N GLY A 326 11.74 18.19 13.11
CA GLY A 326 10.62 17.25 13.23
C GLY A 326 9.39 17.63 12.41
N ASP A 327 9.44 18.74 11.67
CA ASP A 327 8.35 19.20 10.79
C ASP A 327 8.91 19.48 9.38
N PRO A 328 8.46 18.78 8.32
CA PRO A 328 8.95 19.02 6.96
C PRO A 328 8.63 20.43 6.45
N ASN A 329 7.68 21.15 7.05
CA ASN A 329 7.33 22.51 6.68
C ASN A 329 8.27 23.57 7.28
N LEU A 330 9.16 23.22 8.24
CA LEU A 330 9.95 24.18 9.02
C LEU A 330 11.47 23.86 9.08
N PRO A 331 12.37 24.85 8.99
CA PRO A 331 12.10 26.30 8.99
C PRO A 331 12.08 26.93 7.58
N VAL A 332 12.36 26.18 6.51
CA VAL A 332 12.50 26.74 5.15
C VAL A 332 11.18 26.59 4.37
N PRO A 333 10.48 27.68 4.01
CA PRO A 333 9.28 27.61 3.18
C PRO A 333 9.61 27.22 1.72
N GLN A 334 8.60 26.66 1.04
CA GLN A 334 8.67 26.12 -0.33
C GLN A 334 8.64 27.21 -1.42
N ASP A 335 9.37 28.32 -1.25
CA ASP A 335 9.36 29.44 -2.21
C ASP A 335 10.07 29.11 -3.53
N THR A 336 9.58 29.64 -4.66
CA THR A 336 10.32 29.70 -5.92
C THR A 336 11.62 30.50 -5.76
N LYS A 337 12.76 29.81 -5.91
CA LYS A 337 14.12 30.37 -5.92
C LYS A 337 14.87 29.89 -7.17
N PHE A 338 15.86 30.63 -7.64
CA PHE A 338 16.60 30.33 -8.90
C PHE A 338 17.02 28.86 -9.07
N ILE A 339 17.43 28.19 -7.99
CA ILE A 339 17.83 26.78 -7.96
C ILE A 339 16.78 25.80 -8.51
N HIS A 340 15.49 26.13 -8.44
CA HIS A 340 14.41 25.26 -8.92
C HIS A 340 14.32 25.22 -10.46
N THR A 341 14.81 26.24 -11.17
CA THR A 341 14.68 26.45 -12.64
C THR A 341 13.26 26.52 -13.22
N LYS A 342 12.23 26.25 -12.41
CA LYS A 342 10.79 26.39 -12.65
C LYS A 342 10.11 26.94 -11.37
N PRO A 343 8.91 27.53 -11.47
CA PRO A 343 8.11 27.84 -10.30
C PRO A 343 7.88 26.60 -9.43
N ASN A 344 8.06 26.75 -8.12
CA ASN A 344 7.81 25.71 -7.14
C ASN A 344 6.30 25.47 -7.05
N ARG A 345 5.86 24.22 -7.28
CA ARG A 345 4.43 23.86 -7.28
C ARG A 345 3.87 23.60 -5.87
N PHE A 346 4.71 23.68 -4.85
CA PHE A 346 4.40 23.34 -3.46
C PHE A 346 4.34 24.59 -2.55
N GLU A 347 4.39 25.81 -3.10
CA GLU A 347 4.32 27.09 -2.34
C GLU A 347 3.12 27.15 -1.39
N GLU A 348 1.94 26.68 -1.82
CA GLU A 348 0.71 26.63 -1.01
C GLU A 348 0.46 25.25 -0.37
N VAL A 349 1.41 24.30 -0.47
CA VAL A 349 1.22 22.90 -0.07
C VAL A 349 1.87 22.62 1.29
N ILE A 350 1.08 22.84 2.34
CA ILE A 350 1.40 22.44 3.72
C ILE A 350 1.27 20.92 3.82
N TRP A 351 2.34 20.24 4.23
CA TRP A 351 2.32 18.80 4.52
C TRP A 351 1.78 18.59 5.93
N THR A 352 0.53 18.10 6.05
CA THR A 352 -0.09 17.83 7.34
C THR A 352 0.41 16.53 7.96
N LYS A 353 0.36 16.44 9.29
CA LYS A 353 0.69 15.20 10.04
C LYS A 353 -0.31 14.10 9.68
N PHE A 354 0.21 12.89 9.45
CA PHE A 354 -0.60 11.69 9.38
C PHE A 354 -1.17 11.39 10.78
N ASN A 355 -2.42 10.92 10.84
CA ASN A 355 -3.04 10.43 12.06
C ASN A 355 -4.02 9.30 11.73
N SER A 356 -4.30 8.40 12.67
CA SER A 356 -5.06 7.17 12.41
C SER A 356 -6.54 7.37 12.07
N LYS A 357 -7.09 8.59 12.28
CA LYS A 357 -8.46 8.96 11.90
C LYS A 357 -8.52 9.52 10.48
N ASP A 358 -7.77 10.58 10.20
CA ASP A 358 -7.85 11.32 8.93
C ASP A 358 -6.87 10.80 7.86
N LYS A 359 -5.86 10.02 8.27
CA LYS A 359 -4.90 9.28 7.41
C LYS A 359 -4.33 10.10 6.25
N GLN A 360 -3.94 11.35 6.56
CA GLN A 360 -3.48 12.31 5.57
C GLN A 360 -2.04 12.04 5.12
N TYR A 361 -1.79 12.27 3.83
CA TYR A 361 -0.49 12.13 3.18
C TYR A 361 -0.26 13.22 2.14
N LEU A 362 1.02 13.50 1.85
CA LEU A 362 1.43 14.34 0.73
C LEU A 362 1.61 13.49 -0.54
N HIS A 363 0.82 13.77 -1.58
CA HIS A 363 1.11 13.27 -2.92
C HIS A 363 2.25 14.10 -3.53
N ILE A 364 3.46 13.55 -3.56
CA ILE A 364 4.65 14.18 -4.14
C ILE A 364 4.68 13.91 -5.66
N GLY A 365 4.76 14.98 -6.46
CA GLY A 365 4.85 14.91 -7.92
C GLY A 365 4.43 16.22 -8.59
N LEU A 366 4.28 16.25 -9.91
CA LEU A 366 4.05 17.50 -10.66
C LEU A 366 2.64 18.14 -10.49
N LYS A 367 1.75 17.51 -9.73
CA LYS A 367 0.44 18.04 -9.29
C LYS A 367 0.28 17.83 -7.79
N PRO A 368 1.10 18.50 -6.95
CA PRO A 368 1.16 18.20 -5.53
C PRO A 368 -0.12 18.62 -4.81
N ARG A 369 -0.45 17.87 -3.76
CA ARG A 369 -1.67 18.04 -2.97
C ARG A 369 -1.64 17.14 -1.73
N VAL A 370 -2.21 17.60 -0.62
CA VAL A 370 -2.60 16.70 0.46
C VAL A 370 -3.79 15.85 0.02
N ARG A 371 -3.80 14.59 0.45
CA ARG A 371 -4.89 13.63 0.29
C ARG A 371 -5.00 12.78 1.55
N ASP A 372 -6.08 12.02 1.66
CA ASP A 372 -6.42 11.15 2.77
C ASP A 372 -6.60 9.70 2.30
N ASN A 373 -6.57 8.75 3.24
CA ASN A 373 -6.99 7.36 3.04
C ASN A 373 -6.30 6.65 1.85
N TYR A 374 -4.96 6.76 1.76
CA TYR A 374 -4.20 6.18 0.66
C TYR A 374 -4.53 4.69 0.44
N ARG A 375 -5.11 4.38 -0.71
CA ARG A 375 -5.47 3.03 -1.17
C ARG A 375 -6.26 2.22 -0.12
N ALA A 376 -7.05 2.90 0.72
CA ALA A 376 -7.62 2.34 1.95
C ALA A 376 -8.39 1.01 1.74
N ASN A 377 -9.07 0.82 0.60
CA ASN A 377 -9.77 -0.43 0.28
C ASN A 377 -8.81 -1.63 0.08
N LYS A 378 -7.59 -1.40 -0.46
CA LYS A 378 -6.55 -2.43 -0.62
C LYS A 378 -5.76 -2.65 0.67
N VAL A 379 -5.51 -1.57 1.42
CA VAL A 379 -4.88 -1.63 2.74
C VAL A 379 -5.75 -2.41 3.74
N ALA A 380 -7.04 -2.08 3.86
CA ALA A 380 -7.97 -2.81 4.74
C ALA A 380 -8.20 -4.25 4.27
N PHE A 381 -8.13 -4.52 2.96
CA PHE A 381 -8.15 -5.89 2.45
C PHE A 381 -6.98 -6.72 2.98
N TRP A 382 -5.75 -6.19 2.91
CA TRP A 382 -4.55 -6.90 3.38
C TRP A 382 -4.40 -6.94 4.90
N LEU A 383 -4.79 -5.88 5.62
CA LEU A 383 -4.59 -5.78 7.08
C LEU A 383 -5.75 -6.36 7.90
N GLU A 384 -6.97 -6.43 7.37
CA GLU A 384 -8.16 -6.85 8.14
C GLU A 384 -8.77 -8.14 7.57
N LEU A 385 -9.07 -8.20 6.26
CA LEU A 385 -9.78 -9.36 5.68
C LEU A 385 -8.88 -10.57 5.44
N VAL A 386 -7.68 -10.38 4.89
CA VAL A 386 -6.78 -11.49 4.55
C VAL A 386 -6.30 -12.28 5.78
N PRO A 387 -5.94 -11.66 6.93
CA PRO A 387 -5.65 -12.40 8.16
C PRO A 387 -6.82 -13.26 8.62
N HIS A 388 -8.05 -12.74 8.56
CA HIS A 388 -9.25 -13.51 8.90
C HIS A 388 -9.51 -14.68 7.94
N LEU A 389 -9.34 -14.47 6.63
CA LEU A 389 -9.45 -15.55 5.62
C LEU A 389 -8.34 -16.60 5.77
N HIS A 390 -7.21 -16.26 6.39
CA HIS A 390 -6.15 -17.20 6.73
C HIS A 390 -6.50 -18.00 8.00
N SER A 391 -6.93 -17.34 9.08
CA SER A 391 -7.21 -17.97 10.38
C SER A 391 -8.44 -18.89 10.36
N LEU A 392 -9.43 -18.60 9.52
CA LEU A 392 -10.63 -19.46 9.32
C LEU A 392 -10.29 -20.91 8.95
N HIS A 393 -9.08 -21.19 8.47
CA HIS A 393 -8.64 -22.54 8.15
C HIS A 393 -8.01 -23.30 9.34
N GLU A 394 -7.40 -22.59 10.30
CA GLU A 394 -6.79 -23.22 11.49
C GLU A 394 -7.86 -23.81 12.42
N GLU A 395 -8.99 -23.12 12.58
CA GLU A 395 -10.12 -23.62 13.38
C GLU A 395 -10.82 -24.85 12.77
N LEU A 396 -10.67 -25.09 11.46
CA LEU A 396 -11.33 -26.20 10.75
C LEU A 396 -10.57 -27.54 10.84
N PHE A 397 -9.34 -27.55 11.36
CA PHE A 397 -8.57 -28.77 11.63
C PHE A 397 -8.19 -28.96 13.12
N PRO A 398 -9.18 -29.07 14.03
CA PRO A 398 -8.90 -29.52 15.38
C PRO A 398 -8.35 -30.96 15.33
N THR A 399 -7.08 -31.13 15.69
CA THR A 399 -6.43 -32.44 15.75
C THR A 399 -7.27 -33.36 16.64
N THR A 400 -7.80 -34.46 16.10
CA THR A 400 -8.68 -35.37 16.83
C THR A 400 -7.88 -36.21 17.82
N THR A 401 -7.66 -35.65 19.01
CA THR A 401 -6.92 -36.26 20.11
C THR A 401 -7.52 -37.61 20.47
N ARG A 402 -6.82 -38.70 20.12
CA ARG A 402 -7.18 -40.05 20.57
C ARG A 402 -7.18 -40.09 22.09
N SER A 403 -8.36 -40.29 22.68
CA SER A 403 -8.49 -40.50 24.13
C SER A 403 -7.66 -41.72 24.58
N PRO A 404 -6.92 -41.65 25.71
CA PRO A 404 -6.09 -42.77 26.16
C PRO A 404 -6.92 -44.02 26.47
N SER A 405 -6.55 -45.14 25.86
CA SER A 405 -7.07 -46.46 26.23
C SER A 405 -6.63 -46.83 27.64
N GLY A 406 -7.58 -46.99 28.56
CA GLY A 406 -7.30 -47.26 29.98
C GLY A 406 -6.66 -48.64 30.24
N PRO A 407 -6.00 -48.84 31.41
CA PRO A 407 -5.33 -50.10 31.73
C PRO A 407 -6.31 -51.27 31.90
N GLY A 408 -5.88 -52.46 31.45
CA GLY A 408 -6.66 -53.70 31.56
C GLY A 408 -6.82 -54.23 33.00
N SER A 409 -7.79 -55.11 33.19
CA SER A 409 -8.19 -55.65 34.50
C SER A 409 -7.18 -56.65 35.10
N GLY A 410 -6.72 -56.36 36.32
CA GLY A 410 -6.11 -57.33 37.25
C GLY A 410 -7.06 -57.61 38.41
N SER A 411 -7.14 -58.85 38.89
CA SER A 411 -8.18 -59.29 39.84
C SER A 411 -7.71 -59.40 41.29
N GLN A 412 -8.53 -58.92 42.25
CA GLN A 412 -8.87 -59.61 43.51
C GLN A 412 -9.97 -58.87 44.33
N ARG A 413 -10.45 -59.51 45.40
CA ARG A 413 -11.56 -59.14 46.31
C ARG A 413 -11.05 -59.28 47.79
N PRO A 414 -11.84 -59.11 48.88
CA PRO A 414 -12.83 -58.07 49.25
C PRO A 414 -12.76 -57.55 50.73
N TRP A 415 -12.91 -56.24 50.99
CA TRP A 415 -13.53 -55.63 52.23
C TRP A 415 -12.91 -55.94 53.64
N PRO A 416 -13.36 -55.39 54.81
CA PRO A 416 -14.06 -54.12 55.18
C PRO A 416 -13.48 -53.35 56.45
N ARG A 417 -14.18 -52.26 56.88
CA ARG A 417 -14.33 -51.65 58.25
C ARG A 417 -13.35 -50.56 58.81
N THR A 418 -13.87 -49.31 58.91
CA THR A 418 -14.14 -48.41 60.10
C THR A 418 -13.49 -48.62 61.50
N PRO A 419 -13.56 -47.65 62.49
CA PRO A 419 -14.04 -46.23 62.53
C PRO A 419 -13.33 -45.15 63.46
N GLY A 420 -13.35 -43.85 63.07
CA GLY A 420 -13.47 -42.63 63.94
C GLY A 420 -12.40 -42.32 65.04
N PRO A 421 -12.63 -41.40 66.02
CA PRO A 421 -13.68 -40.33 66.14
C PRO A 421 -13.29 -38.97 66.84
N ARG A 422 -14.11 -37.88 66.67
CA ARG A 422 -14.34 -36.69 67.58
C ARG A 422 -13.17 -35.68 67.83
N THR A 423 -13.30 -34.39 68.27
CA THR A 423 -14.37 -33.36 68.55
C THR A 423 -13.72 -31.93 68.58
N THR A 424 -14.37 -30.74 68.47
CA THR A 424 -15.34 -30.09 69.40
C THR A 424 -16.04 -28.80 68.87
N ARG A 425 -17.36 -28.68 69.13
CA ARG A 425 -18.22 -27.50 69.52
C ARG A 425 -18.10 -26.06 68.93
N HIS A 426 -19.09 -25.72 68.08
CA HIS A 426 -20.14 -24.66 68.17
C HIS A 426 -20.26 -23.74 69.43
N PRO A 427 -20.82 -22.48 69.29
CA PRO A 427 -22.30 -22.26 69.26
C PRO A 427 -22.86 -21.22 68.26
N TYR A 428 -24.18 -21.32 68.00
CA TYR A 428 -25.07 -20.37 67.27
C TYR A 428 -26.08 -19.71 68.23
N PRO A 429 -26.71 -18.60 67.81
CA PRO A 429 -28.19 -18.50 67.71
C PRO A 429 -28.62 -17.79 66.38
N THR A 430 -29.86 -17.78 65.86
CA THR A 430 -31.16 -18.44 66.18
C THR A 430 -32.08 -18.52 64.94
N PHE A 431 -33.22 -19.20 65.06
CA PHE A 431 -34.37 -19.32 64.10
C PHE A 431 -35.54 -18.37 64.53
N PRO A 432 -36.75 -18.27 63.89
CA PRO A 432 -37.50 -19.22 63.01
C PRO A 432 -38.26 -18.58 61.79
N SER A 433 -39.07 -19.23 60.94
CA SER A 433 -39.39 -20.64 60.57
C SER A 433 -40.22 -20.67 59.26
N ASP A 434 -40.10 -21.73 58.45
CA ASP A 434 -40.95 -21.99 57.26
C ASP A 434 -42.35 -22.53 57.58
N PRO A 435 -43.28 -22.49 56.61
CA PRO A 435 -43.84 -23.76 56.12
C PRO A 435 -44.08 -23.83 54.58
N GLU A 436 -43.60 -24.93 53.97
CA GLU A 436 -44.07 -25.47 52.68
C GLU A 436 -45.46 -26.11 52.83
N PRO A 437 -46.36 -26.07 51.81
CA PRO A 437 -46.27 -27.10 50.77
C PRO A 437 -46.81 -26.76 49.35
N TYR A 438 -46.20 -27.40 48.33
CA TYR A 438 -46.81 -27.88 47.07
C TYR A 438 -47.68 -26.90 46.25
N GLY A 439 -47.11 -26.35 45.16
CA GLY A 439 -47.88 -25.70 44.10
C GLY A 439 -47.17 -25.75 42.75
N SER A 440 -47.86 -26.23 41.71
CA SER A 440 -47.31 -26.33 40.36
C SER A 440 -47.68 -25.11 39.50
N GLU A 441 -46.70 -24.31 39.08
CA GLU A 441 -46.61 -23.67 37.74
C GLU A 441 -45.31 -22.86 37.59
N ARG A 442 -44.91 -22.54 36.36
CA ARG A 442 -43.80 -21.62 36.05
C ARG A 442 -44.35 -20.33 35.41
N PRO A 443 -44.42 -19.21 36.15
CA PRO A 443 -44.56 -17.89 35.55
C PRO A 443 -43.30 -17.50 34.76
N ARG A 444 -43.44 -16.52 33.86
CA ARG A 444 -42.30 -15.92 33.15
C ARG A 444 -41.50 -15.02 34.10
N GLN A 445 -40.19 -14.97 33.90
CA GLN A 445 -39.32 -13.98 34.54
C GLN A 445 -38.99 -12.91 33.48
N GLU A 446 -39.42 -11.67 33.74
CA GLU A 446 -39.29 -10.56 32.77
C GLU A 446 -37.92 -9.87 32.88
N LEU A 447 -37.41 -9.36 31.76
CA LEU A 447 -36.30 -8.41 31.73
C LEU A 447 -36.85 -6.98 31.81
N PHE A 448 -36.34 -6.19 32.75
CA PHE A 448 -36.41 -4.73 32.70
C PHE A 448 -35.37 -4.19 31.70
N PRO A 449 -35.57 -2.99 31.12
CA PRO A 449 -36.78 -2.59 30.42
C PRO A 449 -36.46 -2.04 29.02
N GLY A 450 -37.24 -2.38 28.00
CA GLY A 450 -37.05 -1.86 26.64
C GLY A 450 -37.58 -0.42 26.50
N ASP A 451 -36.72 0.52 26.12
CA ASP A 451 -37.08 1.92 25.88
C ASP A 451 -37.81 2.06 24.52
N THR A 452 -39.12 1.76 24.51
CA THR A 452 -39.98 1.83 23.30
C THR A 452 -40.31 3.28 22.94
N ARG A 453 -39.32 4.00 22.40
CA ARG A 453 -39.51 5.33 21.81
C ARG A 453 -40.15 5.22 20.42
N ASP A 454 -41.02 6.17 20.08
CA ASP A 454 -41.89 6.11 18.90
C ASP A 454 -41.16 6.29 17.55
N TYR A 455 -40.53 5.22 17.07
CA TYR A 455 -39.93 5.12 15.72
C TYR A 455 -40.84 5.67 14.61
N SER A 456 -42.16 5.53 14.74
CA SER A 456 -43.16 6.06 13.80
C SER A 456 -43.08 7.59 13.60
N THR A 457 -42.67 8.35 14.62
CA THR A 457 -42.58 9.82 14.55
C THR A 457 -41.27 10.27 13.92
N GLU A 458 -40.13 9.74 14.37
CA GLU A 458 -38.81 10.09 13.85
C GLU A 458 -38.65 9.65 12.38
N LEU A 459 -39.20 8.48 12.00
CA LEU A 459 -39.22 8.02 10.61
C LEU A 459 -40.10 8.89 9.71
N SER A 460 -41.30 9.28 10.16
CA SER A 460 -42.20 10.11 9.35
C SER A 460 -41.71 11.55 9.19
N VAL A 461 -41.06 12.13 10.21
CA VAL A 461 -40.33 13.41 10.08
C VAL A 461 -39.18 13.29 9.06
N THR A 462 -38.39 12.21 9.13
CA THR A 462 -37.28 11.97 8.19
C THR A 462 -37.77 11.86 6.74
N VAL A 463 -38.87 11.12 6.51
CA VAL A 463 -39.52 11.01 5.19
C VAL A 463 -40.07 12.36 4.71
N ALA A 464 -40.70 13.16 5.58
CA ALA A 464 -41.24 14.47 5.23
C ALA A 464 -40.15 15.49 4.85
N VAL A 465 -39.02 15.49 5.57
CA VAL A 465 -37.85 16.32 5.24
C VAL A 465 -37.21 15.86 3.93
N GLY A 466 -37.03 14.55 3.72
CA GLY A 466 -36.51 13.99 2.48
C GLY A 466 -37.35 14.35 1.26
N ALA A 467 -38.68 14.22 1.35
CA ALA A 467 -39.61 14.58 0.29
C ALA A 467 -39.58 16.09 -0.02
N SER A 468 -39.46 16.93 1.02
CA SER A 468 -39.39 18.39 0.88
C SER A 468 -38.09 18.84 0.20
N LEU A 469 -36.95 18.22 0.54
CA LEU A 469 -35.67 18.46 -0.14
C LEU A 469 -35.67 17.97 -1.60
N LEU A 470 -36.32 16.84 -1.88
CA LEU A 470 -36.51 16.36 -3.25
C LEU A 470 -37.34 17.36 -4.09
N PHE A 471 -38.45 17.87 -3.53
CA PHE A 471 -39.31 18.83 -4.21
C PHE A 471 -38.61 20.18 -4.44
N LEU A 472 -37.83 20.67 -3.47
CA LEU A 472 -37.00 21.87 -3.63
C LEU A 472 -35.94 21.69 -4.73
N ASN A 473 -35.29 20.53 -4.81
CA ASN A 473 -34.35 20.24 -5.90
C ASN A 473 -35.04 20.20 -7.27
N ILE A 474 -36.22 19.59 -7.38
CA ILE A 474 -37.03 19.58 -8.62
C ILE A 474 -37.39 21.01 -9.05
N LEU A 475 -37.83 21.86 -8.11
CA LEU A 475 -38.11 23.28 -8.39
C LEU A 475 -36.85 24.06 -8.80
N ALA A 476 -35.71 23.81 -8.17
CA ALA A 476 -34.43 24.44 -8.53
C ALA A 476 -33.99 24.04 -9.95
N PHE A 477 -34.09 22.76 -10.32
CA PHE A 477 -33.81 22.28 -11.67
C PHE A 477 -34.81 22.85 -12.70
N ALA A 478 -36.11 22.92 -12.39
CA ALA A 478 -37.11 23.53 -13.26
C ALA A 478 -36.83 25.03 -13.48
N ALA A 479 -36.49 25.78 -12.43
CA ALA A 479 -36.12 27.19 -12.52
C ALA A 479 -34.82 27.41 -13.31
N LEU A 480 -33.82 26.54 -13.14
CA LEU A 480 -32.59 26.57 -13.95
C LEU A 480 -32.85 26.23 -15.41
N TYR A 481 -33.71 25.26 -15.70
CA TYR A 481 -34.12 24.88 -17.05
C TYR A 481 -34.83 26.04 -17.74
N TYR A 482 -35.84 26.64 -17.10
CA TYR A 482 -36.54 27.82 -17.61
C TYR A 482 -35.61 29.03 -17.83
N LYS A 483 -34.65 29.26 -16.90
CA LYS A 483 -33.61 30.30 -17.02
C LYS A 483 -32.53 29.98 -18.07
N ARG A 484 -32.44 28.73 -18.54
CA ARG A 484 -31.64 28.32 -19.71
C ARG A 484 -32.42 28.56 -20.99
N ASP A 485 -33.67 28.11 -21.04
CA ASP A 485 -34.51 28.18 -22.25
C ASP A 485 -34.79 29.64 -22.66
N LYS A 486 -35.15 30.50 -21.71
CA LYS A 486 -35.31 31.95 -21.93
C LYS A 486 -34.02 32.66 -22.39
N ARG A 487 -32.84 32.07 -22.14
CA ARG A 487 -31.56 32.53 -22.71
C ARG A 487 -31.29 31.99 -24.12
N HIS A 488 -31.80 30.81 -24.47
CA HIS A 488 -31.79 30.31 -25.86
C HIS A 488 -32.76 31.08 -26.75
N GLU A 489 -33.94 31.45 -26.24
CA GLU A 489 -34.92 32.28 -26.93
C GLU A 489 -34.36 33.68 -27.26
N MET A 490 -33.78 34.38 -26.28
CA MET A 490 -33.07 35.65 -26.52
C MET A 490 -31.85 35.51 -27.46
N ARG A 491 -31.19 34.34 -27.51
CA ARG A 491 -30.13 34.08 -28.50
C ARG A 491 -30.68 33.88 -29.92
N ARG A 492 -31.85 33.24 -30.08
CA ARG A 492 -32.51 33.10 -31.40
C ARG A 492 -32.91 34.46 -31.97
N HIS A 493 -33.43 35.38 -31.15
CA HIS A 493 -33.74 36.75 -31.60
C HIS A 493 -32.50 37.63 -31.92
N ARG A 494 -31.28 37.19 -31.61
CA ARG A 494 -30.03 37.85 -32.07
C ARG A 494 -29.41 37.24 -33.33
N LEU A 495 -30.02 36.21 -33.92
CA LEU A 495 -29.46 35.46 -35.06
C LEU A 495 -30.50 35.26 -36.19
N SER A 496 -30.95 36.37 -36.78
CA SER A 496 -31.69 36.40 -38.04
C SER A 496 -31.21 37.59 -38.91
N PRO A 497 -30.62 37.36 -40.10
CA PRO A 497 -30.21 38.44 -40.99
C PRO A 497 -31.40 38.94 -41.83
N GLN A 498 -31.70 40.24 -41.76
CA GLN A 498 -32.71 40.88 -42.62
C GLN A 498 -32.04 41.82 -43.64
N ARG A 499 -32.67 42.01 -44.81
CA ARG A 499 -31.97 42.24 -46.08
C ARG A 499 -32.47 43.48 -46.85
N GLY A 500 -31.86 44.64 -46.57
CA GLY A 500 -31.80 45.81 -47.47
C GLY A 500 -33.06 46.70 -47.60
N GLY A 501 -32.83 48.01 -47.74
CA GLY A 501 -33.86 49.04 -48.00
C GLY A 501 -33.55 50.39 -47.31
N PRO A 502 -33.36 51.51 -48.04
CA PRO A 502 -32.88 52.77 -47.44
C PRO A 502 -33.94 53.89 -47.36
N ALA A 503 -33.80 54.78 -46.35
CA ALA A 503 -34.33 56.15 -46.33
C ALA A 503 -33.59 56.99 -45.25
N ASN A 504 -33.62 58.32 -45.37
CA ASN A 504 -33.05 59.27 -44.40
C ASN A 504 -34.08 59.63 -43.30
N ASP A 505 -33.61 60.14 -42.15
CA ASP A 505 -33.74 61.58 -41.82
C ASP A 505 -33.02 61.99 -40.51
N LEU A 506 -32.93 63.30 -40.25
CA LEU A 506 -32.14 63.93 -39.18
C LEU A 506 -32.93 64.11 -37.87
N ALA A 507 -32.23 64.02 -36.72
CA ALA A 507 -32.51 64.83 -35.52
C ALA A 507 -31.29 64.92 -34.57
N HIS A 508 -31.13 66.06 -33.89
CA HIS A 508 -30.32 66.21 -32.65
C HIS A 508 -31.14 65.67 -31.44
N SER A 509 -30.67 65.56 -30.19
CA SER A 509 -29.62 66.28 -29.43
C SER A 509 -29.19 65.52 -28.16
N GLN A 510 -27.98 65.79 -27.64
CA GLN A 510 -27.53 65.89 -26.20
C GLN A 510 -27.97 64.82 -25.16
N GLU A 511 -27.22 64.50 -24.08
CA GLU A 511 -26.07 65.15 -23.44
C GLU A 511 -25.25 64.14 -22.58
N GLU A 512 -24.14 64.61 -21.96
CA GLU A 512 -23.38 64.00 -20.82
C GLU A 512 -22.72 62.60 -20.98
N GLU A 513 -21.52 62.30 -20.44
CA GLU A 513 -20.39 63.16 -20.07
C GLU A 513 -19.02 62.40 -20.15
N ILE A 514 -17.94 63.17 -20.01
CA ILE A 514 -16.50 62.84 -19.89
C ILE A 514 -16.19 61.77 -18.80
N MET A 515 -15.08 61.01 -18.73
CA MET A 515 -13.62 61.17 -19.02
C MET A 515 -12.96 59.75 -19.04
N SER A 516 -11.70 59.43 -19.39
CA SER A 516 -10.48 60.14 -19.86
C SER A 516 -9.39 59.15 -20.34
N LEU A 517 -8.44 59.59 -21.19
CA LEU A 517 -7.03 59.13 -21.38
C LEU A 517 -6.75 57.61 -21.65
N GLN A 518 -6.19 57.10 -22.77
CA GLN A 518 -5.34 57.58 -23.89
C GLN A 518 -3.80 57.58 -23.67
N MET A 519 -3.07 56.70 -24.38
CA MET A 519 -1.77 56.91 -25.11
C MET A 519 -1.33 55.59 -25.82
N LYS A 520 -0.98 55.57 -27.12
CA LYS A 520 0.33 55.79 -27.83
C LYS A 520 1.40 54.71 -27.54
N HIS A 521 2.25 54.22 -28.47
CA HIS A 521 2.52 54.34 -29.94
C HIS A 521 3.06 52.95 -30.43
N SER A 522 3.17 52.50 -31.69
CA SER A 522 3.28 53.04 -33.08
C SER A 522 4.72 53.22 -33.66
N GLU A 523 5.30 52.16 -34.26
CA GLU A 523 6.38 52.09 -35.30
C GLU A 523 6.40 50.63 -35.86
N HIS A 524 6.76 50.20 -37.09
CA HIS A 524 7.30 50.73 -38.37
C HIS A 524 8.83 50.68 -38.67
N ASP A 525 9.27 49.64 -39.40
CA ASP A 525 9.65 49.59 -40.85
C ASP A 525 10.51 50.70 -41.50
N PRO A 526 11.31 50.44 -42.59
CA PRO A 526 11.07 49.41 -43.64
C PRO A 526 12.29 48.74 -44.37
N HIS A 527 11.97 47.82 -45.32
CA HIS A 527 12.73 47.42 -46.55
C HIS A 527 14.10 46.69 -46.39
N HIS A 528 14.61 45.81 -47.28
CA HIS A 528 14.19 45.12 -48.54
C HIS A 528 15.29 44.02 -48.81
N ASP A 529 15.24 42.98 -49.67
CA ASP A 529 14.27 42.27 -50.54
C ASP A 529 14.89 40.86 -50.87
N MET A 530 14.43 39.90 -51.70
CA MET A 530 13.32 39.68 -52.67
C MET A 530 13.04 38.14 -52.74
N GLU A 531 12.47 37.60 -53.83
CA GLU A 531 12.23 36.15 -54.11
C GLU A 531 12.54 35.82 -55.60
N PRO A 532 12.49 34.56 -56.08
CA PRO A 532 11.27 34.13 -56.81
C PRO A 532 10.88 32.63 -56.79
N LEU A 533 9.63 32.34 -56.37
CA LEU A 533 8.59 31.50 -57.04
C LEU A 533 9.01 30.23 -57.83
N ARG A 534 8.74 28.99 -57.31
CA ARG A 534 7.53 28.12 -57.53
C ARG A 534 7.57 27.20 -58.79
N PRO A 535 6.69 26.16 -58.99
CA PRO A 535 5.44 25.79 -58.29
C PRO A 535 5.20 24.29 -57.91
N HIS A 536 4.05 24.03 -57.25
CA HIS A 536 3.42 22.72 -56.91
C HIS A 536 4.15 21.81 -55.88
N ASP A 537 3.47 20.98 -55.06
CA ASP A 537 2.04 20.57 -55.10
C ASP A 537 1.34 20.49 -53.71
N ILE A 538 0.04 20.16 -53.69
CA ILE A 538 -0.85 20.31 -52.51
C ILE A 538 -1.01 19.02 -51.68
N LEU A 539 -0.62 19.05 -50.41
CA LEU A 539 -1.16 18.18 -49.35
C LEU A 539 -1.37 18.94 -48.03
N ARG A 540 -2.51 18.72 -47.37
CA ARG A 540 -2.79 19.21 -46.02
C ARG A 540 -2.25 18.20 -44.99
N PRO A 541 -1.55 18.63 -43.93
CA PRO A 541 -1.55 17.89 -42.68
C PRO A 541 -2.98 17.92 -42.12
N ALA A 542 -3.58 16.75 -41.91
CA ALA A 542 -4.79 16.67 -41.08
C ALA A 542 -4.41 16.91 -39.61
N CYS A 543 -5.30 17.52 -38.83
CA CYS A 543 -5.13 17.56 -37.39
C CYS A 543 -5.06 16.12 -36.84
N PRO A 544 -4.17 15.81 -35.88
CA PRO A 544 -4.26 14.54 -35.16
C PRO A 544 -5.61 14.49 -34.43
N PRO A 545 -6.26 13.32 -34.33
CA PRO A 545 -7.54 13.19 -33.64
C PRO A 545 -7.39 13.47 -32.14
N ASP A 546 -8.41 14.10 -31.55
CA ASP A 546 -8.43 14.47 -30.12
C ASP A 546 -8.33 13.23 -29.22
N TYR A 547 -7.12 12.94 -28.73
CA TYR A 547 -6.83 11.80 -27.85
C TYR A 547 -7.30 12.01 -26.40
N THR A 548 -8.30 12.87 -26.20
CA THR A 548 -8.82 13.30 -24.90
C THR A 548 -10.14 12.61 -24.57
N LEU A 549 -10.09 11.31 -24.27
CA LEU A 549 -11.13 10.60 -23.46
C LEU A 549 -10.75 9.18 -23.04
N ALA A 550 -9.69 8.59 -23.62
CA ALA A 550 -9.06 7.35 -23.12
C ALA A 550 -8.35 7.62 -21.77
N LEU A 551 -9.14 7.69 -20.70
CA LEU A 551 -8.68 8.08 -19.37
C LEU A 551 -7.66 7.07 -18.82
N ARG A 552 -6.46 7.56 -18.51
CA ARG A 552 -5.55 6.93 -17.55
C ARG A 552 -6.20 6.93 -16.16
N ARG A 553 -7.05 5.93 -15.88
CA ARG A 553 -7.39 5.58 -14.49
C ARG A 553 -6.09 5.16 -13.80
N ALA A 554 -5.82 5.73 -12.63
CA ALA A 554 -4.90 5.11 -11.69
C ALA A 554 -5.56 3.83 -11.13
N PRO A 555 -4.80 2.87 -10.58
CA PRO A 555 -5.41 1.76 -9.84
C PRO A 555 -6.19 2.24 -8.59
N ASP A 556 -5.93 3.48 -8.18
CA ASP A 556 -6.66 4.22 -7.14
C ASP A 556 -8.11 4.59 -7.55
N ASP A 557 -8.39 4.69 -8.87
CA ASP A 557 -9.66 5.18 -9.43
C ASP A 557 -10.65 4.04 -9.81
N VAL A 558 -10.35 2.78 -9.50
CA VAL A 558 -11.19 1.62 -9.88
C VAL A 558 -12.45 1.56 -8.98
N PRO A 559 -13.66 1.84 -9.48
CA PRO A 559 -14.86 1.88 -8.65
C PRO A 559 -15.50 0.49 -8.58
N LEU A 560 -15.38 -0.18 -7.43
CA LEU A 560 -16.21 -1.34 -7.13
C LEU A 560 -17.65 -0.87 -6.83
N MET A 561 -18.64 -1.68 -7.21
CA MET A 561 -20.05 -1.28 -7.16
C MET A 561 -20.52 -0.97 -5.74
N THR A 562 -21.19 0.17 -5.56
CA THR A 562 -21.85 0.50 -4.30
C THR A 562 -23.06 -0.42 -4.07
N PRO A 563 -23.49 -0.69 -2.82
CA PRO A 563 -24.51 -1.69 -2.51
C PRO A 563 -25.91 -1.46 -3.13
N ASN A 564 -26.17 -0.29 -3.71
CA ASN A 564 -27.50 0.18 -4.12
C ASN A 564 -27.91 -0.29 -5.54
N THR A 565 -27.48 -1.47 -5.98
CA THR A 565 -27.83 -2.00 -7.33
C THR A 565 -28.10 -3.50 -7.32
N ILE A 566 -28.91 -3.97 -6.36
CA ILE A 566 -29.52 -5.31 -6.39
C ILE A 566 -31.04 -5.15 -6.56
N THR A 567 -31.51 -5.06 -7.80
CA THR A 567 -32.95 -5.15 -8.12
C THR A 567 -33.37 -6.62 -8.15
N MET A 568 -33.86 -7.12 -7.03
CA MET A 568 -34.45 -8.47 -6.91
C MET A 568 -35.65 -8.62 -7.85
N ILE A 569 -35.59 -9.55 -8.81
CA ILE A 569 -36.74 -9.96 -9.63
C ILE A 569 -37.37 -11.20 -8.96
N PRO A 570 -38.66 -11.18 -8.58
CA PRO A 570 -39.29 -12.32 -7.90
C PRO A 570 -39.54 -13.52 -8.81
N SER A 571 -39.23 -14.72 -8.32
CA SER A 571 -39.50 -15.98 -9.01
C SER A 571 -40.99 -16.34 -9.00
N THR A 572 -41.55 -16.73 -10.15
CA THR A 572 -42.81 -17.49 -10.23
C THR A 572 -42.64 -18.71 -11.15
N ILE A 573 -43.46 -19.75 -10.90
CA ILE A 573 -43.23 -21.12 -11.40
C ILE A 573 -44.28 -21.48 -12.45
N THR A 574 -43.87 -22.02 -13.61
CA THR A 574 -44.60 -23.10 -14.32
C THR A 574 -43.71 -23.83 -15.33
N GLY A 575 -43.83 -25.17 -15.35
CA GLY A 575 -42.82 -26.07 -15.93
C GLY A 575 -42.97 -26.49 -17.39
N MET A 576 -42.04 -27.35 -17.80
CA MET A 576 -42.28 -28.57 -18.59
C MET A 576 -41.02 -29.48 -18.59
N GLN A 577 -41.22 -30.79 -18.81
CA GLN A 577 -40.17 -31.79 -19.07
C GLN A 577 -40.34 -32.36 -20.51
N PRO A 578 -39.68 -33.46 -20.93
CA PRO A 578 -38.28 -33.49 -21.36
C PRO A 578 -38.10 -34.16 -22.74
N LEU A 579 -36.88 -34.19 -23.28
CA LEU A 579 -36.49 -35.16 -24.34
C LEU A 579 -35.09 -35.74 -24.09
N HIS A 580 -34.94 -37.03 -24.36
CA HIS A 580 -33.71 -37.83 -24.24
C HIS A 580 -32.92 -37.76 -25.58
N ALA A 581 -31.60 -37.53 -25.61
CA ALA A 581 -30.45 -38.39 -25.24
C ALA A 581 -30.09 -39.47 -26.28
N PHE A 582 -28.79 -39.59 -26.62
CA PHE A 582 -28.18 -40.79 -27.22
C PHE A 582 -26.65 -40.82 -26.97
N ASN A 583 -26.06 -42.03 -26.99
CA ASN A 583 -24.65 -42.30 -26.65
C ASN A 583 -23.72 -42.30 -27.87
N THR A 584 -22.39 -42.16 -27.66
CA THR A 584 -21.42 -43.24 -27.95
C THR A 584 -19.99 -42.96 -27.45
N PHE A 585 -19.31 -44.02 -27.01
CA PHE A 585 -17.84 -44.14 -26.90
C PHE A 585 -17.36 -45.05 -28.05
N PRO A 586 -16.08 -44.97 -28.46
CA PRO A 586 -15.16 -46.03 -28.01
C PRO A 586 -13.74 -45.57 -27.63
N SER A 587 -13.03 -46.52 -27.00
CA SER A 587 -11.60 -46.58 -26.65
C SER A 587 -10.69 -46.67 -27.91
N THR A 588 -9.35 -46.62 -27.87
CA THR A 588 -8.33 -47.19 -26.97
C THR A 588 -6.97 -46.47 -27.11
N GLY A 589 -5.99 -46.73 -26.22
CA GLY A 589 -4.56 -46.50 -26.52
C GLY A 589 -3.69 -46.08 -25.32
N HIS A 590 -2.72 -46.92 -24.92
CA HIS A 590 -1.63 -46.55 -24.01
C HIS A 590 -0.38 -46.14 -24.81
N ASN A 591 0.43 -45.22 -24.29
CA ASN A 591 1.79 -45.58 -23.85
C ASN A 591 2.48 -44.51 -22.99
N ASN A 592 3.35 -44.98 -22.09
CA ASN A 592 4.33 -44.14 -21.39
C ASN A 592 5.60 -44.01 -22.25
N THR A 593 6.28 -42.85 -22.22
CA THR A 593 7.76 -42.78 -22.21
C THR A 593 8.27 -41.38 -21.89
N LEU A 594 9.20 -41.28 -20.92
CA LEU A 594 10.18 -40.19 -20.84
C LEU A 594 11.26 -40.44 -21.92
N PRO A 595 11.99 -39.40 -22.36
CA PRO A 595 13.35 -39.27 -21.80
C PRO A 595 13.89 -37.83 -21.64
N HIS A 596 14.67 -37.65 -20.57
CA HIS A 596 15.82 -36.73 -20.51
C HIS A 596 17.12 -37.57 -20.63
N PRO A 597 18.32 -36.97 -20.78
CA PRO A 597 18.67 -35.76 -21.52
C PRO A 597 19.86 -36.03 -22.48
N HIS A 598 20.35 -35.02 -23.21
CA HIS A 598 21.71 -35.04 -23.76
C HIS A 598 22.45 -33.70 -23.56
N SER A 599 23.74 -33.80 -23.24
CA SER A 599 24.67 -32.68 -23.09
C SER A 599 25.68 -32.70 -24.23
N THR A 600 26.05 -31.52 -24.73
CA THR A 600 27.28 -31.31 -25.52
C THR A 600 27.79 -29.88 -25.37
N THR A 601 29.07 -29.66 -25.63
CA THR A 601 29.83 -28.43 -25.32
C THR A 601 30.54 -27.89 -26.56
N ARG A 602 31.04 -26.64 -26.48
CA ARG A 602 31.80 -25.87 -27.49
C ARG A 602 30.93 -25.13 -28.52
N VAL A 603 31.40 -24.00 -29.09
CA VAL A 603 32.72 -23.34 -28.91
C VAL A 603 32.61 -22.15 -27.97
#